data_AF-A0A0D1YB57-F1
#
_entry.id   AF-A0A0D1YB57-F1
#
_cell.length_a   1.000
_cell.length_b   1.000
_cell.length_c   1.000
_cell.angle_alpha   90.00
_cell.angle_beta   90.00
_cell.angle_gamma   90.00
#
_symmetry.space_group_name_H-M   'P 1'
#
loop_
_entity.id
_entity.type
_entity.pdbx_description
1 polymer ?
#
loop_
_entity_poly.entity_id
_entity_poly.type
_entity_poly.pdbx_seq_one_letter_code
_entity_poly.pdbx_strand_id
1 'polypeptide(L)'
;MREREGGRNGATADRVTDTQDGAPYIISNEAARVANASEERAQGYTLIAVTTFKSREDFEYYDKQCEAHAKIRSFIGARRNGVATFQYESEL
;
A
#
# COMPACT_ATOMS: atom_id res chain seq x y z
N MET A 1 2.43 34.16 -38.43
CA MET A 1 1.24 34.38 -37.57
C MET A 1 1.29 33.34 -36.46
N ARG A 2 1.10 33.78 -35.23
CA ARG A 2 1.56 33.19 -33.95
C ARG A 2 1.17 31.73 -33.68
N GLU A 3 2.11 31.07 -33.01
CA GLU A 3 2.07 29.88 -32.15
C GLU A 3 0.74 29.62 -31.42
N ARG A 4 0.42 28.33 -31.25
CA ARG A 4 -0.17 27.82 -29.99
C ARG A 4 0.40 26.43 -29.69
N GLU A 5 1.40 26.42 -28.83
CA GLU A 5 1.84 25.26 -28.07
C GLU A 5 0.72 24.86 -27.09
N GLY A 6 0.21 23.65 -27.23
CA GLY A 6 -0.71 23.04 -26.28
C GLY A 6 0.08 22.33 -25.18
N GLY A 7 0.59 23.09 -24.21
CA GLY A 7 1.21 22.57 -23.01
C GLY A 7 0.22 21.73 -22.19
N ARG A 8 0.47 20.42 -22.11
CA ARG A 8 -0.15 19.55 -21.09
C ARG A 8 0.63 19.73 -19.78
N ASN A 9 0.21 20.72 -19.01
CA ASN A 9 0.51 20.79 -17.59
C ASN A 9 -0.57 20.02 -16.81
N GLY A 10 -0.15 19.29 -15.78
CA GLY A 10 -1.03 18.99 -14.65
C GLY A 10 -1.34 17.52 -14.41
N ALA A 11 -0.36 16.79 -13.90
CA ALA A 11 -0.48 16.02 -12.66
C ALA A 11 0.76 15.12 -12.53
N THR A 12 1.91 15.69 -12.17
CA THR A 12 2.82 14.93 -11.33
C THR A 12 2.09 14.79 -10.01
N ALA A 13 1.34 13.69 -9.85
CA ALA A 13 0.91 13.26 -8.53
C ALA A 13 2.19 13.22 -7.71
N ASP A 14 2.33 14.21 -6.82
CA ASP A 14 3.41 14.27 -5.86
C ASP A 14 3.27 12.97 -5.07
N ARG A 15 4.12 12.00 -5.43
CA ARG A 15 4.08 10.66 -4.87
C ARG A 15 4.61 10.88 -3.47
N VAL A 16 3.70 11.08 -2.51
CA VAL A 16 4.06 11.18 -1.09
C VAL A 16 4.72 9.86 -0.73
N THR A 17 6.05 9.84 -0.80
CA THR A 17 6.85 8.70 -0.40
C THR A 17 7.03 8.79 1.09
N ASP A 18 6.52 7.81 1.81
CA ASP A 18 6.88 7.66 3.21
C ASP A 18 8.38 7.31 3.26
N THR A 19 9.14 8.06 4.06
CA THR A 19 10.60 7.95 4.08
C THR A 19 11.09 7.61 5.47
N GLN A 20 11.95 6.61 5.55
CA GLN A 20 12.77 6.31 6.72
C GLN A 20 14.17 6.87 6.42
N ASP A 21 14.67 7.75 7.28
CA ASP A 21 15.97 8.43 7.09
C ASP A 21 16.12 9.15 5.73
N GLY A 22 15.01 9.60 5.15
CA GLY A 22 14.97 10.28 3.85
C GLY A 22 14.96 9.36 2.61
N ALA A 23 14.94 8.03 2.80
CA ALA A 23 14.83 7.05 1.72
C ALA A 23 13.44 6.35 1.71
N PRO A 24 12.85 6.08 0.54
CA PRO A 24 11.61 5.31 0.45
C PRO A 24 11.86 3.86 0.86
N TYR A 25 11.06 3.36 1.81
CA TYR A 25 11.17 2.01 2.37
C TYR A 25 10.13 1.03 1.80
N ILE A 26 9.11 1.53 1.10
CA ILE A 26 8.12 0.75 0.35
C ILE A 26 8.54 0.68 -1.13
N ILE A 27 8.72 -0.53 -1.66
CA ILE A 27 8.98 -0.79 -3.09
C ILE A 27 7.66 -0.67 -3.88
N SER A 28 6.61 -1.34 -3.41
CA SER A 28 5.29 -1.32 -4.03
C SER A 28 4.19 -1.52 -3.00
N ASN A 29 3.00 -1.01 -3.31
CA ASN A 29 1.78 -1.23 -2.54
C ASN A 29 0.62 -1.40 -3.53
N GLU A 30 -0.09 -2.52 -3.39
CA GLU A 30 -1.25 -2.85 -4.20
C GLU A 30 -2.43 -3.18 -3.30
N ALA A 31 -3.61 -2.71 -3.66
CA ALA A 31 -4.86 -3.05 -3.00
C ALA A 31 -5.93 -3.39 -4.03
N ALA A 32 -6.62 -4.51 -3.84
CA ALA A 32 -7.61 -5.00 -4.78
C ALA A 32 -8.80 -5.66 -4.07
N ARG A 33 -9.92 -5.77 -4.78
CA ARG A 33 -11.03 -6.66 -4.39
C ARG A 33 -10.57 -8.10 -4.61
N VAL A 34 -10.93 -8.98 -3.67
CA VAL A 34 -10.71 -10.42 -3.84
C VAL A 34 -11.59 -10.88 -5.01
N ALA A 35 -10.96 -11.38 -6.08
CA ALA A 35 -11.64 -11.73 -7.33
C ALA A 35 -12.71 -12.82 -7.13
N ASN A 36 -12.47 -13.75 -6.21
CA ASN A 36 -13.36 -14.84 -5.85
C ASN A 36 -14.10 -14.62 -4.51
N ALA A 37 -14.40 -13.36 -4.14
CA ALA A 37 -14.99 -13.02 -2.84
C ALA A 37 -16.33 -13.72 -2.53
N SER A 38 -17.04 -14.23 -3.54
CA SER A 38 -18.29 -15.00 -3.39
C SER A 38 -18.09 -16.51 -3.22
N GLU A 39 -16.85 -17.01 -3.33
CA GLU A 39 -16.52 -18.43 -3.20
C GLU A 39 -16.10 -18.79 -1.78
N GLU A 40 -16.36 -20.03 -1.37
CA GLU A 40 -15.95 -20.56 -0.06
C GLU A 40 -14.43 -20.45 0.17
N ARG A 41 -13.64 -20.63 -0.89
CA ARG A 41 -12.17 -20.52 -0.84
C ARG A 41 -11.67 -19.13 -0.41
N ALA A 42 -12.45 -18.07 -0.60
CA ALA A 42 -12.09 -16.73 -0.14
C ALA A 42 -12.25 -16.56 1.38
N GLN A 43 -12.88 -17.51 2.07
CA GLN A 43 -13.05 -17.52 3.53
C GLN A 43 -13.66 -16.21 4.08
N GLY A 44 -14.53 -15.58 3.28
CA GLY A 44 -15.17 -14.31 3.62
C GLY A 44 -14.29 -13.05 3.48
N TYR A 45 -13.04 -13.17 3.03
CA TYR A 45 -12.20 -12.01 2.74
C TYR A 45 -12.61 -11.32 1.44
N THR A 46 -12.69 -9.99 1.47
CA THR A 46 -13.23 -9.17 0.36
C THR A 46 -12.21 -8.17 -0.21
N LEU A 47 -11.09 -7.99 0.49
CA LEU A 47 -10.01 -7.08 0.12
C LEU A 47 -8.67 -7.76 0.37
N ILE A 48 -7.73 -7.53 -0.53
CA ILE A 48 -6.32 -7.88 -0.36
C ILE A 48 -5.49 -6.61 -0.49
N ALA A 49 -4.49 -6.48 0.37
CA ALA A 49 -3.45 -5.47 0.26
C ALA A 49 -2.09 -6.17 0.34
N VAL A 50 -1.22 -5.90 -0.62
CA VAL A 50 0.14 -6.46 -0.69
C VAL A 50 1.10 -5.29 -0.69
N THR A 51 2.06 -5.29 0.23
CA THR A 51 3.11 -4.29 0.29
C THR A 51 4.45 -5.00 0.21
N THR A 52 5.28 -4.61 -0.75
CA THR A 52 6.64 -5.09 -0.87
C THR A 52 7.58 -4.06 -0.28
N PHE A 53 8.41 -4.51 0.66
CA PHE A 53 9.43 -3.70 1.32
C PHE A 53 10.80 -4.07 0.78
N LYS A 54 11.76 -3.15 0.92
CA LYS A 54 13.14 -3.40 0.49
C LYS A 54 13.89 -4.31 1.46
N SER A 55 13.56 -4.27 2.74
CA SER A 55 14.10 -5.20 3.73
C SER A 55 13.08 -5.55 4.83
N ARG A 56 13.47 -6.48 5.71
CA ARG A 56 12.70 -6.81 6.91
C ARG A 56 12.62 -5.62 7.87
N GLU A 57 13.71 -4.88 8.04
CA GLU A 57 13.78 -3.71 8.91
C GLU A 57 12.81 -2.61 8.46
N ASP A 58 12.70 -2.40 7.14
CA ASP A 58 11.74 -1.45 6.55
C ASP A 58 10.28 -1.86 6.85
N PHE A 59 9.97 -3.15 6.78
CA PHE A 59 8.67 -3.68 7.21
C PHE A 59 8.43 -3.44 8.71
N GLU A 60 9.44 -3.66 9.56
CA GLU A 60 9.30 -3.45 11.01
C GLU A 60 9.07 -1.99 11.37
N TYR A 61 9.76 -1.07 10.70
CA TYR A 61 9.50 0.35 10.82
C TYR A 61 8.07 0.68 10.39
N TYR A 62 7.64 0.19 9.22
CA TYR A 62 6.27 0.38 8.73
C TYR A 62 5.21 -0.13 9.72
N ASP A 63 5.33 -1.35 10.23
CA ASP A 63 4.31 -1.94 11.09
C ASP A 63 4.25 -1.29 12.48
N LYS A 64 5.40 -0.92 13.06
CA LYS A 64 5.50 -0.51 14.47
C LYS A 64 5.66 0.99 14.69
N GLN A 65 6.23 1.72 13.73
CA GLN A 65 6.71 3.10 13.93
C GLN A 65 6.13 4.11 12.95
N CYS A 66 5.72 3.69 11.74
CA CYS A 66 5.16 4.60 10.75
C CYS A 66 3.83 5.22 11.21
N GLU A 67 3.81 6.54 11.42
CA GLU A 67 2.63 7.28 11.87
C GLU A 67 1.46 7.24 10.87
N ALA A 68 1.77 7.29 9.56
CA ALA A 68 0.77 7.23 8.51
C ALA A 68 0.06 5.86 8.50
N HIS A 69 0.83 4.78 8.58
CA HIS A 69 0.30 3.43 8.71
C HIS A 69 -0.53 3.26 9.99
N ALA A 70 -0.07 3.80 11.13
CA ALA A 70 -0.83 3.76 12.38
C ALA A 70 -2.21 4.43 12.26
N LYS A 71 -2.31 5.59 11.58
CA LYS A 71 -3.58 6.28 11.31
C LYS A 71 -4.52 5.43 10.45
N ILE A 72 -3.99 4.82 9.38
CA ILE A 72 -4.77 3.94 8.49
C ILE A 72 -5.27 2.70 9.24
N ARG A 73 -4.39 2.05 10.01
CA ARG A 73 -4.73 0.87 10.81
C ARG A 73 -5.83 1.17 11.82
N SER A 74 -5.76 2.31 12.50
CA SER A 74 -6.82 2.76 13.42
C SER A 74 -8.14 2.99 12.68
N PHE A 75 -8.11 3.69 11.55
CA PHE A 75 -9.29 3.95 10.74
C PHE A 75 -9.96 2.65 10.25
N ILE A 76 -9.20 1.67 9.76
CA ILE A 76 -9.75 0.42 9.23
C ILE A 76 -10.18 -0.52 10.37
N GLY A 77 -9.51 -0.48 11.53
CA GLY A 77 -9.76 -1.37 12.67
C GLY A 77 -11.22 -1.39 13.13
N ALA A 78 -11.90 -0.25 13.13
CA ALA A 78 -13.30 -0.13 13.51
C ALA A 78 -14.30 -0.54 12.40
N ARG A 79 -13.83 -0.79 11.17
CA ARG A 79 -14.66 -1.02 9.98
C ARG A 79 -14.55 -2.43 9.40
N ARG A 80 -13.49 -3.16 9.76
CA ARG A 80 -13.26 -4.52 9.26
C ARG A 80 -13.92 -5.56 10.17
N ASN A 81 -14.46 -6.61 9.57
CA ASN A 81 -15.05 -7.74 10.29
C ASN A 81 -14.02 -8.86 10.60
N GLY A 82 -12.87 -8.84 9.94
CA GLY A 82 -11.80 -9.82 10.11
C GLY A 82 -10.52 -9.38 9.42
N VAL A 83 -9.39 -9.99 9.78
CA VAL A 83 -8.09 -9.78 9.14
C VAL A 83 -7.27 -11.06 9.18
N ALA A 84 -6.58 -11.36 8.09
CA ALA A 84 -5.43 -12.26 8.07
C ALA A 84 -4.23 -11.47 7.54
N THR A 85 -3.07 -11.67 8.18
CA THR A 85 -1.81 -11.04 7.78
C THR A 85 -0.79 -12.14 7.56
N PHE A 86 -0.15 -12.12 6.40
CA PHE A 86 0.92 -13.04 6.04
C PHE A 86 2.16 -12.23 5.66
N GLN A 87 3.31 -12.70 6.11
CA GLN A 87 4.61 -12.20 5.68
C GLN A 87 5.31 -13.35 4.97
N TYR A 88 5.94 -13.05 3.84
CA TYR A 88 6.75 -14.01 3.13
C TYR A 88 8.01 -13.32 2.61
N GLU A 89 9.10 -14.07 2.52
CA GLU A 89 10.36 -13.66 1.90
C GLU A 89 10.73 -14.74 0.88
N SER A 90 11.10 -14.32 -0.33
CA SER A 90 11.51 -15.25 -1.38
C SER A 90 12.96 -15.65 -1.13
N GLU A 91 13.16 -16.84 -0.57
CA GLU A 91 14.47 -17.51 -0.51
C GLU A 91 14.58 -18.64 -1.56
N LEU A 92 13.49 -18.91 -2.29
CA LEU A 92 13.34 -19.95 -3.30
C LEU A 92 13.54 -19.40 -4.72
#